data_AF-A0A920MNA9-F1
#
_entry.id   AF-A0A920MNA9-F1
#
_cell.length_a   1.000
_cell.length_b   1.000
_cell.length_c   1.000
_cell.angle_alpha   90.00
_cell.angle_beta   90.00
_cell.angle_gamma   90.00
#
_symmetry.space_group_name_H-M   'P 1'
#
loop_
_entity.id
_entity.type
_entity.pdbx_description
1 polymer ?
#
loop_
_entity_poly.entity_id
_entity_poly.type
_entity_poly.pdbx_seq_one_letter_code
_entity_poly.pdbx_strand_id
1 'polypeptide(L)'
;MAICKALESVIGSGVEGFEASKRSKYPGYTVPKSWINFVVFVIMLLAVAFFGQLMWNELLAKFITVLKPLPSVFHVIGMYIALDVFFGN
;
A
#
# COMPACT_ATOMS: atom_id res chain seq x y z
N MET A 1 4.28 -12.85 -5.46
CA MET A 1 4.51 -12.30 -6.84
C MET A 1 3.31 -11.56 -7.50
N ALA A 2 2.08 -12.10 -7.50
CA ALA A 2 0.93 -11.46 -8.17
C ALA A 2 0.52 -10.10 -7.55
N ILE A 3 0.67 -9.97 -6.22
CA ILE A 3 0.23 -8.76 -5.52
C ILE A 3 1.28 -7.64 -5.59
N CYS A 4 2.59 -7.96 -5.65
CA CYS A 4 3.60 -6.97 -5.97
C CYS A 4 3.33 -6.32 -7.33
N LYS A 5 2.92 -7.11 -8.34
CA LYS A 5 2.50 -6.58 -9.65
C LYS A 5 1.22 -5.74 -9.56
N ALA A 6 0.26 -6.14 -8.73
CA ALA A 6 -0.94 -5.34 -8.48
C ALA A 6 -0.61 -4.02 -7.77
N LEU A 7 0.30 -4.03 -6.79
CA LEU A 7 0.80 -2.83 -6.12
C LEU A 7 1.53 -1.94 -7.12
N GLU A 8 2.47 -2.49 -7.90
CA GLU A 8 3.20 -1.76 -8.94
C GLU A 8 2.26 -1.13 -9.97
N SER A 9 1.20 -1.85 -10.38
CA SER A 9 0.18 -1.34 -11.29
C SER A 9 -0.61 -0.18 -10.68
N VAL A 10 -1.05 -0.31 -9.43
CA VAL A 10 -1.83 0.73 -8.75
C VAL A 10 -0.96 1.95 -8.45
N ILE A 11 0.29 1.75 -8.02
CA ILE A 11 1.29 2.80 -7.81
C ILE A 11 1.61 3.51 -9.13
N GLY A 12 1.83 2.76 -10.22
CA GLY A 12 2.05 3.32 -11.55
C GLY A 12 0.90 4.24 -11.99
N SER A 13 -0.33 3.78 -11.84
CA SER A 13 -1.53 4.58 -12.16
C SER A 13 -1.67 5.83 -11.27
N GLY A 14 -1.32 5.73 -9.99
CA GLY A 14 -1.34 6.85 -9.05
C GLY A 14 -0.27 7.91 -9.35
N VAL A 15 0.92 7.47 -9.76
CA VAL A 15 2.02 8.35 -10.19
C VAL A 15 1.62 9.09 -11.46
N GLU A 16 1.07 8.39 -12.45
CA GLU A 16 0.61 9.00 -13.70
C GLU A 16 -0.48 10.04 -13.45
N GLY A 17 -1.45 9.74 -12.58
CA GLY A 17 -2.48 10.69 -12.16
C GLY A 17 -1.93 11.92 -11.43
N PHE A 18 -0.92 11.73 -10.57
CA PHE A 18 -0.26 12.83 -9.86
C PHE A 18 0.58 13.70 -10.81
N GLU A 19 1.32 13.08 -11.73
CA GLU A 19 2.08 13.78 -12.77
C GLU A 19 1.14 14.59 -13.68
N ALA A 20 0.02 14.01 -14.12
CA ALA A 20 -0.97 14.68 -14.96
C ALA A 20 -1.56 15.92 -14.26
N SER A 21 -1.89 15.80 -12.97
CA SER A 21 -2.47 16.89 -12.17
C SER A 21 -1.47 18.04 -11.94
N LYS A 22 -0.20 17.71 -11.65
CA LYS A 22 0.87 18.70 -11.47
C LYS A 22 1.27 19.39 -12.79
N ARG A 23 1.35 18.65 -13.90
CA ARG A 23 1.68 19.19 -15.23
C ARG A 23 0.61 20.16 -15.74
N SER A 24 -0.66 19.90 -15.44
CA SER A 24 -1.77 20.82 -15.75
C SER A 24 -1.68 22.15 -15.00
N LYS A 25 -1.06 22.18 -13.80
CA LYS A 25 -1.05 23.35 -12.93
C LYS A 25 0.26 24.14 -12.97
N TYR A 26 1.37 23.49 -13.31
CA TYR A 26 2.70 24.10 -13.39
C TYR A 26 3.47 23.60 -14.63
N PRO A 27 3.36 24.29 -15.79
CA PRO A 27 4.13 23.96 -16.99
C PRO A 27 5.61 24.28 -16.74
N GLY A 28 6.41 23.26 -16.42
CA GLY A 28 7.85 23.40 -16.13
C GLY A 28 8.32 22.73 -14.83
N TYR A 29 7.42 22.12 -14.05
CA TYR A 29 7.79 21.42 -12.82
C TYR A 29 8.47 20.07 -13.12
N THR A 30 9.80 20.01 -13.03
CA THR A 30 10.60 18.79 -13.20
C THR A 30 11.06 18.25 -11.85
N VAL A 31 10.17 17.52 -11.17
CA VAL A 31 10.58 16.65 -10.05
C VAL A 31 11.08 15.32 -10.61
N PRO A 32 12.12 14.72 -10.02
CA PRO A 32 12.56 13.39 -10.41
C PRO A 32 11.40 12.40 -10.26
N LYS A 33 11.08 11.66 -11.33
CA LYS A 33 10.02 10.65 -11.31
C LYS A 33 10.22 9.61 -10.20
N SER A 34 11.48 9.27 -9.91
CA SER A 34 11.85 8.37 -8.81
C SER A 34 11.38 8.87 -7.45
N TRP A 35 11.42 10.18 -7.20
CA TRP A 35 10.97 10.76 -5.93
C TRP A 35 9.45 10.72 -5.79
N ILE A 36 8.72 10.99 -6.88
CA ILE A 36 7.25 10.87 -6.90
C ILE A 36 6.86 9.41 -6.65
N ASN A 37 7.49 8.46 -7.33
CA ASN A 37 7.25 7.03 -7.14
C ASN A 37 7.44 6.61 -5.70
N PHE A 38 8.54 7.05 -5.06
CA PHE A 38 8.82 6.72 -3.66
C PHE A 38 7.74 7.28 -2.72
N VAL A 39 7.35 8.54 -2.89
CA VAL A 39 6.33 9.16 -2.04
C VAL A 39 4.96 8.51 -2.23
N VAL A 40 4.53 8.26 -3.47
CA VAL A 40 3.26 7.59 -3.77
C VAL A 40 3.27 6.15 -3.24
N PHE A 41 4.39 5.44 -3.38
CA PHE A 41 4.59 4.10 -2.80
C PHE A 41 4.39 4.11 -1.28
N VAL A 42 5.05 5.02 -0.57
CA VAL A 42 4.95 5.11 0.90
C VAL A 42 3.52 5.43 1.35
N ILE A 43 2.85 6.36 0.67
CA ILE A 43 1.45 6.72 0.97
C ILE A 43 0.52 5.52 0.73
N MET A 44 0.68 4.81 -0.39
CA MET A 44 -0.12 3.62 -0.67
C MET A 44 0.15 2.48 0.30
N LEU A 45 1.41 2.25 0.67
CA LEU A 45 1.77 1.23 1.66
C LEU A 45 1.09 1.51 3.00
N LEU A 46 1.11 2.77 3.46
CA LEU A 46 0.41 3.18 4.67
C LEU A 46 -1.10 3.02 4.55
N ALA A 47 -1.70 3.37 3.41
CA ALA A 47 -3.12 3.19 3.16
C ALA A 47 -3.52 1.71 3.21
N VAL A 48 -2.81 0.84 2.49
CA VAL A 48 -3.07 -0.61 2.47
C VAL A 48 -2.92 -1.21 3.86
N ALA A 49 -1.89 -0.82 4.60
CA ALA A 49 -1.65 -1.35 5.93
C ALA A 49 -2.71 -0.84 6.94
N PHE A 50 -3.18 0.40 6.80
CA PHE A 50 -4.29 0.94 7.59
C PHE A 50 -5.60 0.21 7.29
N PHE A 51 -5.95 0.05 6.01
CA PHE A 51 -7.13 -0.71 5.59
C PHE A 51 -7.05 -2.18 6.03
N GLY A 52 -5.87 -2.79 5.93
CA GLY A 52 -5.62 -4.15 6.41
C GLY A 52 -5.83 -4.28 7.92
N GLN A 53 -5.34 -3.33 8.72
CA GLN A 53 -5.59 -3.33 10.17
C GLN A 53 -7.08 -3.17 10.47
N LEU A 54 -7.77 -2.27 9.76
CA LEU A 54 -9.18 -1.99 9.97
C LEU A 54 -10.03 -3.20 9.60
N MET A 55 -9.81 -3.80 8.43
CA MET A 55 -10.47 -5.05 8.03
C MET A 55 -10.17 -6.19 9.01
N TRP A 56 -8.95 -6.30 9.51
CA TRP A 56 -8.60 -7.35 10.47
C TRP A 56 -9.33 -7.17 11.80
N ASN A 57 -9.34 -5.95 12.34
CA ASN A 57 -9.91 -5.68 13.66
C ASN A 57 -11.44 -5.64 13.63
N GLU A 58 -12.03 -5.09 12.55
CA GLU A 58 -13.48 -4.88 12.45
C GLU A 58 -14.23 -6.01 11.75
N LEU A 59 -13.57 -6.82 10.91
CA LEU A 59 -14.20 -7.97 10.26
C LEU A 59 -13.65 -9.27 10.86
N LEU A 60 -12.37 -9.56 10.67
CA LEU A 60 -11.83 -10.90 10.97
C LEU A 60 -11.84 -11.21 12.48
N ALA A 61 -11.37 -10.30 13.32
CA ALA A 61 -11.32 -10.50 14.77
C ALA A 61 -12.72 -10.54 15.42
N LYS A 62 -13.76 -10.00 14.76
CA LYS A 62 -15.14 -10.09 15.24
C LYS A 62 -15.80 -11.44 14.92
N PHE A 63 -15.48 -12.03 13.76
CA PHE A 63 -16.09 -13.29 13.33
C PHE A 63 -15.26 -14.53 13.71
N ILE A 64 -13.95 -14.38 13.92
CA ILE A 64 -13.05 -15.47 14.29
C ILE A 64 -12.55 -15.20 15.71
N THR A 65 -13.13 -15.89 16.69
CA THR A 65 -12.85 -15.71 18.13
C THR A 65 -11.40 -16.04 18.54
N VAL A 66 -10.65 -16.73 17.68
CA VAL A 66 -9.23 -17.08 17.90
C VAL A 66 -8.30 -15.93 17.49
N LEU A 67 -8.76 -15.03 16.61
CA LEU A 67 -7.94 -13.93 16.10
C LEU A 67 -7.99 -12.74 17.06
N LYS A 68 -6.83 -12.44 17.66
CA LYS A 68 -6.66 -11.22 18.46
C LYS A 68 -6.58 -9.99 17.54
N PRO A 69 -7.13 -8.84 17.97
CA PRO A 69 -6.97 -7.59 17.24
C PRO A 69 -5.49 -7.22 17.10
N LEU A 70 -5.13 -6.70 15.93
CA LEU A 70 -3.78 -6.25 15.62
C LEU A 70 -3.57 -4.85 16.24
N PRO A 71 -2.61 -4.70 17.17
CA PRO A 71 -2.37 -3.45 17.87
C PRO A 71 -1.69 -2.39 17.02
N SER A 72 -1.06 -2.78 15.89
CA SER A 72 -0.32 -1.85 15.04
C SER A 72 -0.36 -2.24 13.56
N VAL A 73 -0.45 -1.21 12.71
CA VAL A 73 -0.32 -1.26 11.24
C VAL A 73 0.94 -2.05 10.81
N PHE A 74 2.03 -1.95 11.56
CA PHE A 74 3.28 -2.65 11.26
C PHE A 74 3.17 -4.18 11.41
N HIS A 75 2.25 -4.68 12.24
CA HIS A 75 2.02 -6.12 12.36
C HIS A 75 1.30 -6.67 11.12
N VAL A 76 0.44 -5.88 10.48
CA VAL A 76 -0.17 -6.23 9.19
C VAL A 76 0.90 -6.34 8.12
N ILE A 77 1.80 -5.35 8.05
CA ILE A 77 2.92 -5.34 7.09
C ILE A 77 3.86 -6.54 7.35
N GLY A 78 4.21 -6.81 8.61
CA GLY A 78 5.07 -7.94 8.97
C GLY A 78 4.43 -9.29 8.65
N MET A 79 3.15 -9.47 8.96
CA MET A 79 2.40 -10.68 8.60
C MET A 79 2.34 -10.85 7.07
N TYR A 80 2.16 -9.75 6.35
CA TYR A 80 2.12 -9.75 4.90
C TYR A 80 3.46 -10.17 4.28
N ILE A 81 4.58 -9.62 4.77
CA ILE A 81 5.93 -10.01 4.34
C ILE A 81 6.18 -11.49 4.69
N ALA A 82 5.81 -11.92 5.90
CA ALA A 82 5.97 -13.32 6.29
C ALA A 82 5.16 -14.26 5.38
N LEU A 83 3.91 -13.93 5.06
CA LEU A 83 3.09 -14.73 4.15
C LEU A 83 3.68 -14.77 2.74
N ASP A 84 4.21 -13.67 2.21
CA ASP A 84 4.86 -13.66 0.89
C ASP A 84 6.18 -14.46 0.91
N VAL A 85 6.95 -14.43 2.00
CA VAL A 85 8.18 -15.24 2.13
C VAL A 85 7.87 -16.74 2.26
N PHE A 86 6.82 -17.11 3.00
CA PHE A 86 6.49 -18.52 3.26
C PHE A 86 5.61 -19.16 2.17
N PHE A 87 4.71 -18.38 1.55
CA PHE A 87 3.73 -18.88 0.57
C PHE A 87 3.86 -18.23 -0.81
N GLY A 88 4.65 -17.18 -0.97
CA GLY A 88 4.93 -16.54 -2.25
C GLY A 88 6.04 -17.25 -3.01
N ASN A 89 5.71 -18.40 -3.60
CA ASN A 89 6.44 -18.92 -4.76
C ASN A 89 6.02 -18.13 -6.01
#